data_AF-A0A6A4J9W9-F1
#
_entry.id   AF-A0A6A4J9W9-F1
#
_cell.length_a   1.000
_cell.length_b   1.000
_cell.length_c   1.000
_cell.angle_alpha   90.00
_cell.angle_beta   90.00
_cell.angle_gamma   90.00
#
_symmetry.space_group_name_H-M   'P 1'
#
loop_
_entity.id
_entity.type
_entity.pdbx_description
1 polymer ?
#
loop_
_entity_poly.entity_id
_entity_poly.type
_entity_poly.pdbx_seq_one_letter_code
_entity_poly.pdbx_strand_id
1 'polypeptide(L)'
;MNREQYMKTRETLLRDGKLYEDKDFPASRKSLFYSNMNNDLEIVWKRPFDLVKKPRMFVDGPQRWDIIQGAIGNCWFVSALASICGYPKLVERIIPDSQTFYKDYCGPTVVG
;
A
#
# COMPACT_ATOMS: atom_id res chain seq x y z
N MET A 1 -0.65 -14.41 2.55
CA MET A 1 -1.25 -14.28 3.91
C MET A 1 -2.77 -14.36 3.81
N ASN A 2 -3.44 -15.17 4.63
CA ASN A 2 -4.91 -15.23 4.68
C ASN A 2 -5.47 -14.25 5.75
N ARG A 3 -6.81 -14.11 5.83
CA ARG A 3 -7.46 -13.15 6.75
C ARG A 3 -7.13 -13.40 8.22
N GLU A 4 -7.09 -14.65 8.64
CA GLU A 4 -6.82 -15.01 10.04
C GLU A 4 -5.37 -14.66 10.43
N GLN A 5 -4.43 -15.01 9.56
CA GLN A 5 -3.01 -14.68 9.74
C GLN A 5 -2.80 -13.17 9.75
N TYR A 6 -3.49 -12.41 8.88
CA TYR A 6 -3.48 -10.95 8.90
C TYR A 6 -3.91 -10.39 10.25
N MET A 7 -5.04 -10.85 10.81
CA MET A 7 -5.55 -10.35 12.09
C MET A 7 -4.58 -10.64 13.23
N LYS A 8 -4.07 -11.88 13.31
CA LYS A 8 -3.11 -12.29 14.34
C LYS A 8 -1.80 -11.50 14.28
N THR A 9 -1.27 -11.29 13.07
CA THR A 9 -0.07 -10.48 12.86
C THR A 9 -0.31 -9.03 13.29
N ARG A 10 -1.46 -8.45 12.90
CA ARG A 10 -1.84 -7.09 13.28
C ARG A 10 -1.96 -6.94 14.80
N GLU A 11 -2.65 -7.84 15.48
CA GLU A 11 -2.78 -7.80 16.95
C GLU A 11 -1.42 -7.87 17.65
N THR A 12 -0.54 -8.75 17.20
CA THR A 12 0.81 -8.90 17.76
C THR A 12 1.62 -7.62 17.60
N LEU A 13 1.60 -7.01 16.41
CA LEU A 13 2.36 -5.79 16.13
C LEU A 13 1.85 -4.58 16.91
N LEU A 14 0.53 -4.45 17.03
CA LEU A 14 -0.08 -3.38 17.82
C LEU A 14 0.28 -3.50 19.29
N ARG A 15 0.24 -4.72 19.84
CA ARG A 15 0.66 -5.00 21.21
C ARG A 15 2.14 -4.67 21.43
N ASP A 16 2.98 -5.01 20.46
CA ASP A 16 4.43 -4.84 20.57
C ASP A 16 4.90 -3.43 20.16
N GLY A 17 3.99 -2.55 19.71
CA GLY A 17 4.30 -1.20 19.24
C GLY A 17 5.18 -1.17 17.96
N LYS A 18 5.12 -2.23 17.15
CA LYS A 18 5.95 -2.40 15.96
C LYS A 18 5.17 -2.18 14.68
N LEU A 19 5.88 -1.82 13.62
CA LEU A 19 5.32 -1.73 12.27
C LEU A 19 5.56 -3.04 11.52
N TYR A 20 4.62 -3.40 10.64
CA TYR A 20 4.74 -4.59 9.81
C TYR A 20 5.83 -4.41 8.75
N GLU A 21 6.58 -5.49 8.56
CA GLU A 21 7.51 -5.70 7.46
C GLU A 21 7.14 -7.02 6.77
N ASP A 22 7.01 -6.97 5.45
CA ASP A 22 6.62 -8.10 4.63
C ASP A 22 7.88 -8.85 4.22
N LYS A 23 7.96 -10.11 4.66
CA LYS A 23 9.09 -10.98 4.38
C LYS A 23 9.04 -11.54 2.95
N ASP A 24 7.85 -11.66 2.39
CA ASP A 24 7.63 -12.17 1.04
C ASP A 24 7.80 -11.06 0.00
N PHE A 25 7.65 -9.79 0.41
CA PHE A 25 7.85 -8.61 -0.43
C PHE A 25 8.72 -7.53 0.27
N PRO A 26 10.04 -7.76 0.40
CA PRO A 26 10.93 -6.88 1.17
C PRO A 26 11.16 -5.51 0.53
N ALA A 27 11.61 -4.52 1.30
CA ALA A 27 11.94 -3.16 0.85
C ALA A 27 13.29 -3.13 0.11
N SER A 28 13.37 -3.85 -0.99
CA SER A 28 14.61 -4.06 -1.71
C SER A 28 14.39 -4.01 -3.20
N ARG A 29 15.48 -3.80 -3.95
CA ARG A 29 15.44 -3.82 -5.42
C ARG A 29 14.88 -5.12 -6.00
N LYS A 30 14.99 -6.25 -5.30
CA LYS A 30 14.42 -7.55 -5.71
C LYS A 30 12.90 -7.52 -5.82
N SER A 31 12.24 -6.63 -5.08
CA SER A 31 10.78 -6.43 -5.15
C SER A 31 10.37 -5.47 -6.28
N LEU A 32 11.31 -4.71 -6.84
CA LEU A 32 11.06 -3.74 -7.90
C LEU A 32 11.40 -4.29 -9.29
N PHE A 33 12.50 -5.05 -9.40
CA PHE A 33 13.05 -5.48 -10.68
C PHE A 33 13.39 -6.98 -10.67
N TYR A 34 13.10 -7.65 -11.79
CA TYR A 34 13.45 -9.06 -12.01
C TYR A 34 14.93 -9.26 -12.40
N SER A 35 15.60 -8.21 -12.88
CA SER A 35 17.00 -8.23 -13.31
C SER A 35 17.76 -7.03 -12.75
N ASN A 36 19.09 -7.07 -12.79
CA ASN A 36 19.97 -5.97 -12.33
C ASN A 36 19.97 -4.75 -13.26
N MET A 37 18.91 -4.55 -14.07
CA MET A 37 18.74 -3.35 -14.88
C MET A 37 18.37 -2.17 -13.98
N ASN A 38 18.84 -0.97 -14.33
CA ASN A 38 18.57 0.30 -13.63
C ASN A 38 19.22 0.46 -12.25
N ASN A 39 20.46 0.00 -12.08
CA ASN A 39 21.24 0.23 -10.84
C ASN A 39 21.48 1.72 -10.52
N ASP A 40 21.40 2.60 -11.53
CA ASP A 40 21.65 4.04 -11.38
C ASP A 40 20.46 4.80 -10.77
N LEU A 41 19.30 4.16 -10.61
CA LEU A 41 18.15 4.77 -9.93
C LEU A 41 18.31 4.67 -8.41
N GLU A 42 18.37 5.83 -7.77
CA GLU A 42 18.28 5.97 -6.32
C GLU A 42 16.80 5.89 -5.91
N ILE A 43 16.39 4.73 -5.38
CA ILE A 43 15.03 4.49 -4.90
C ILE A 43 15.11 4.20 -3.40
N VAL A 44 14.34 4.96 -2.62
CA VAL A 44 14.23 4.82 -1.16
C VAL A 44 12.80 4.48 -0.80
N TRP A 45 12.58 3.47 0.04
CA TRP A 45 11.25 3.10 0.48
C TRP A 45 10.83 4.00 1.65
N LYS A 46 9.64 4.58 1.56
CA LYS A 46 9.09 5.48 2.58
C LYS A 46 7.67 5.10 2.93
N ARG A 47 7.31 5.22 4.21
CA ARG A 47 5.93 5.08 4.67
C ARG A 47 5.17 6.40 4.44
N PRO A 48 3.82 6.39 4.38
CA PRO A 48 3.05 7.62 4.20
C PRO A 48 3.35 8.73 5.23
N PHE A 49 3.63 8.34 6.48
CA PHE A 49 4.03 9.28 7.54
C PHE A 49 5.42 9.90 7.34
N ASP A 50 6.30 9.28 6.55
CA ASP A 50 7.62 9.83 6.20
C ASP A 50 7.52 10.86 5.05
N LEU A 51 6.37 10.90 4.36
CA LEU A 51 6.11 11.79 3.23
C LEU A 51 5.27 13.00 3.63
N VAL A 52 4.24 12.80 4.45
CA VAL A 52 3.29 13.85 4.84
C VAL A 52 2.89 13.73 6.31
N LYS A 53 2.63 14.88 6.96
CA LYS A 53 2.30 14.92 8.41
C LYS A 53 0.98 14.23 8.77
N LYS A 54 0.02 14.24 7.85
CA LYS A 54 -1.34 13.73 8.08
C LYS A 54 -1.81 12.88 6.89
N PRO A 55 -1.23 11.68 6.68
CA PRO A 55 -1.66 10.81 5.60
C PRO A 55 -3.11 10.37 5.81
N ARG A 56 -3.85 10.19 4.71
CA ARG A 56 -5.23 9.68 4.71
C ARG A 56 -5.34 8.63 3.62
N MET A 57 -6.04 7.53 3.91
CA MET A 57 -6.23 6.44 2.95
C MET A 57 -7.18 6.89 1.82
N PHE A 58 -8.27 7.56 2.21
CA PHE A 58 -9.20 8.21 1.30
C PHE A 58 -9.54 9.61 1.83
N VAL A 59 -9.76 10.54 0.92
CA VAL A 59 -10.29 11.88 1.19
C VAL A 59 -11.56 12.01 0.36
N ASP A 60 -12.71 12.12 1.02
CA ASP A 60 -14.03 12.17 0.35
C ASP A 60 -14.33 10.93 -0.52
N GLY A 61 -13.85 9.78 -0.06
CA GLY A 61 -14.01 8.48 -0.71
C GLY A 61 -13.01 8.22 -1.84
N PRO A 62 -13.04 7.03 -2.45
CA PRO A 62 -12.18 6.67 -3.59
C PRO A 62 -12.72 7.28 -4.87
N GLN A 63 -11.96 8.18 -5.51
CA GLN A 63 -12.37 8.84 -6.73
C GLN A 63 -11.48 8.45 -7.91
N ARG A 64 -12.05 8.41 -9.11
CA ARG A 64 -11.29 8.05 -10.33
C ARG A 64 -10.10 8.96 -10.60
N TRP A 65 -10.16 10.22 -10.15
CA TRP A 65 -9.11 11.23 -10.33
C TRP A 65 -7.98 11.12 -9.30
N ASP A 66 -8.16 10.32 -8.24
CA ASP A 66 -7.10 10.06 -7.26
C ASP A 66 -6.03 9.11 -7.82
N ILE A 67 -6.29 8.51 -8.98
CA ILE A 67 -5.43 7.51 -9.61
C ILE A 67 -4.68 8.14 -10.77
N ILE A 68 -3.39 8.39 -10.54
CA ILE A 68 -2.46 8.99 -11.50
C ILE A 68 -1.37 7.98 -11.81
N GLN A 69 -1.09 7.74 -13.09
CA GLN A 69 -0.01 6.83 -13.50
C GLN A 69 1.35 7.41 -13.10
N GLY A 70 2.19 6.58 -12.48
CA GLY A 70 3.58 6.91 -12.19
C GLY A 70 4.52 6.64 -13.37
N ALA A 71 5.82 6.49 -13.07
CA ALA A 71 6.85 6.28 -14.09
C ALA A 71 6.85 4.85 -14.71
N ILE A 72 6.04 3.92 -14.18
CA ILE A 72 6.01 2.52 -14.61
C ILE A 72 4.94 2.36 -15.71
N GLY A 73 5.25 1.54 -16.72
CA GLY A 73 4.36 1.23 -17.86
C GLY A 73 3.18 0.32 -17.52
N ASN A 74 2.42 0.63 -16.48
CA ASN A 74 1.28 -0.15 -15.99
C ASN A 74 -0.08 0.53 -16.23
N CYS A 75 -0.19 1.34 -17.29
CA CYS A 75 -1.41 2.10 -17.62
C CYS A 75 -2.68 1.23 -17.66
N TRP A 76 -2.56 -0.01 -18.11
CA TRP A 76 -3.66 -0.99 -18.17
C TRP A 76 -4.23 -1.30 -16.77
N PHE A 77 -3.36 -1.42 -15.76
CA PHE A 77 -3.75 -1.67 -14.37
C PHE A 77 -4.37 -0.43 -13.73
N VAL A 78 -3.70 0.72 -13.91
CA VAL A 78 -4.15 2.03 -13.39
C VAL A 78 -5.53 2.39 -13.94
N SER A 79 -5.76 2.17 -15.25
CA SER A 79 -7.04 2.44 -15.90
C SER A 79 -8.16 1.51 -15.39
N ALA A 80 -7.84 0.25 -15.09
CA ALA A 80 -8.79 -0.68 -14.50
C ALA A 80 -9.23 -0.22 -13.10
N LEU A 81 -8.28 0.21 -12.24
CA LEU A 81 -8.59 0.75 -10.92
C LEU A 81 -9.45 2.02 -11.01
N ALA A 82 -9.13 2.95 -11.91
CA ALA A 82 -9.90 4.17 -12.12
C ALA A 82 -11.35 3.87 -12.57
N SER A 83 -11.52 2.81 -13.38
CA SER A 83 -12.85 2.34 -13.78
C SER A 83 -13.62 1.76 -12.60
N ILE A 84 -12.97 0.98 -11.72
CA ILE A 84 -13.58 0.39 -10.52
C ILE A 84 -14.04 1.46 -9.54
N CYS A 85 -13.33 2.58 -9.40
CA CYS A 85 -13.74 3.70 -8.53
C CYS A 85 -15.12 4.27 -8.90
N GLY A 86 -15.60 4.07 -10.13
CA GLY A 86 -16.98 4.43 -10.52
C GLY A 86 -18.06 3.52 -9.94
N TYR A 87 -17.71 2.42 -9.28
CA TYR A 87 -18.62 1.39 -8.77
C TYR A 87 -18.37 1.12 -7.27
N PRO A 88 -19.02 1.86 -6.36
CA PRO A 88 -18.76 1.76 -4.91
C PRO A 88 -18.81 0.34 -4.34
N LYS A 89 -19.80 -0.47 -4.76
CA LYS A 89 -19.94 -1.87 -4.33
C LYS A 89 -18.76 -2.76 -4.74
N LEU A 90 -18.07 -2.44 -5.83
CA LEU A 90 -16.86 -3.15 -6.22
C LEU A 90 -15.70 -2.71 -5.36
N VAL A 91 -15.59 -1.41 -5.06
CA VAL A 91 -14.54 -0.87 -4.19
C VAL A 91 -14.61 -1.49 -2.79
N GLU A 92 -15.79 -1.57 -2.18
CA GLU A 92 -16.01 -2.19 -0.87
C GLU A 92 -15.60 -3.68 -0.82
N ARG A 93 -15.66 -4.37 -1.97
CA ARG A 93 -15.23 -5.78 -2.08
C ARG A 93 -13.71 -5.94 -2.15
N ILE A 94 -13.01 -4.94 -2.71
CA ILE A 94 -11.56 -5.02 -2.92
C ILE A 94 -10.76 -4.35 -1.79
N ILE A 95 -11.33 -3.32 -1.15
CA ILE A 95 -10.67 -2.55 -0.09
C ILE A 95 -11.54 -2.61 1.17
N PRO A 96 -11.06 -3.23 2.27
CA PRO A 96 -11.80 -3.26 3.52
C PRO A 96 -11.95 -1.86 4.15
N ASP A 97 -13.16 -1.50 4.55
CA ASP A 97 -13.51 -0.17 5.09
C ASP A 97 -12.79 0.21 6.40
N SER A 98 -12.19 -0.76 7.10
CA SER A 98 -11.56 -0.55 8.40
C SER A 98 -10.11 -0.07 8.34
N GLN A 99 -9.56 0.17 7.15
CA GLN A 99 -8.16 0.60 6.99
C GLN A 99 -8.00 2.10 7.23
N THR A 100 -7.25 2.46 8.27
CA THR A 100 -6.89 3.86 8.59
C THR A 100 -5.44 3.99 9.00
N PHE A 101 -4.87 5.19 8.87
CA PHE A 101 -3.50 5.50 9.30
C PHE A 101 -3.38 5.86 10.78
N TYR A 102 -4.47 6.12 11.50
CA TYR A 102 -4.43 6.66 12.86
C TYR A 102 -4.93 5.69 13.92
N LYS A 103 -5.97 4.91 13.61
CA LYS A 103 -6.53 3.95 14.55
C LYS A 103 -5.93 2.58 14.27
N ASP A 104 -5.31 1.99 15.30
CA ASP A 104 -4.78 0.63 15.26
C ASP A 104 -3.90 0.37 14.03
N TYR A 105 -3.07 1.37 13.69
CA TYR A 105 -2.17 1.33 12.56
C TYR A 105 -0.88 0.61 12.95
N CYS A 106 -0.66 -0.56 12.36
CA CYS A 106 0.63 -1.23 12.36
C CYS A 106 1.24 -1.30 10.95
N GLY A 107 0.63 -0.61 9.96
CA GLY A 107 1.00 -0.61 8.55
C GLY A 107 0.85 -1.95 7.84
N PRO A 108 0.66 -1.92 6.52
CA PRO A 108 1.28 -2.89 5.63
C PRO A 108 2.43 -2.23 4.85
N THR A 109 3.68 -2.55 5.28
CA THR A 109 4.95 -2.55 4.50
C THR A 109 5.51 -1.18 4.04
N VAL A 110 6.80 -0.87 3.78
CA VAL A 110 8.12 -1.55 3.60
C VAL A 110 9.18 -0.54 4.11
N VAL A 111 10.13 -0.94 4.96
CA VAL A 111 11.24 -0.07 5.44
C VAL A 111 12.53 -0.55 4.80
N GLY A 112 13.18 0.33 4.05
CA GLY A 112 14.47 0.13 3.39
C GLY A 112 14.99 1.45 2.85
#